data_AF-A0A842QZV6-F1
#
_entry.id   AF-A0A842QZV6-F1
#
_cell.length_a   1.000
_cell.length_b   1.000
_cell.length_c   1.000
_cell.angle_alpha   90.00
_cell.angle_beta   90.00
_cell.angle_gamma   90.00
#
_symmetry.space_group_name_H-M   'P 1'
#
loop_
_entity.id
_entity.type
_entity.pdbx_description
1 polymer ?
#
loop_
_entity_poly.entity_id
_entity_poly.type
_entity_poly.pdbx_seq_one_letter_code
_entity_poly.pdbx_strand_id
1 'polypeptide(L)' 'MGNGNSRRGKRRPRRKSFRRQAPKWEPKTRVGKMLLEGAITSIDEIFMNVLPIKEVEIVDRLLPNLKEEVCDVKLV' A
#
# COMPACT_ATOMS: atom_id res chain seq x y z
N MET A 1 -53.77 20.79 -16.74
CA MET A 1 -53.22 19.46 -16.39
C MET A 1 -52.08 19.13 -17.36
N GLY A 2 -50.84 18.99 -16.87
CA GLY A 2 -49.72 18.48 -17.66
C GLY A 2 -49.45 17.01 -17.32
N ASN A 3 -48.96 16.23 -18.29
CA ASN A 3 -48.03 15.13 -18.03
C ASN A 3 -47.43 14.58 -19.35
N GLY A 4 -46.22 15.04 -19.67
CA GLY A 4 -45.38 14.48 -20.73
C GLY A 4 -44.76 13.16 -20.28
N ASN A 5 -45.19 12.06 -20.89
CA ASN A 5 -44.76 10.72 -20.53
C ASN A 5 -43.42 10.35 -21.21
N SER A 6 -42.35 10.34 -20.42
CA SER A 6 -41.32 9.29 -20.41
C SER A 6 -40.49 9.02 -21.68
N ARG A 7 -39.68 9.98 -22.12
CA ARG A 7 -38.43 9.66 -22.84
C ARG A 7 -37.38 9.15 -21.85
N ARG A 8 -37.51 7.89 -21.42
CA ARG A 8 -36.56 7.26 -20.49
C ARG A 8 -35.31 6.85 -21.25
N GLY A 9 -34.44 7.84 -21.48
CA GLY A 9 -33.08 7.62 -21.98
C GLY A 9 -32.43 6.49 -21.19
N LYS A 10 -32.04 5.44 -21.91
CA LYS A 10 -31.36 4.24 -21.42
C LYS A 10 -30.12 4.70 -20.67
N ARG A 11 -30.21 4.79 -19.34
CA ARG A 11 -29.12 5.24 -18.47
C ARG A 11 -27.94 4.31 -18.75
N ARG A 12 -26.93 4.83 -19.44
CA ARG A 12 -25.67 4.12 -19.68
C ARG A 12 -25.19 3.59 -18.33
N PRO A 13 -24.85 2.29 -18.19
CA PRO A 13 -24.35 1.75 -16.94
C PRO A 13 -23.21 2.64 -16.47
N ARG A 14 -23.39 3.23 -15.29
CA ARG A 14 -22.37 4.05 -14.63
C ARG A 14 -21.12 3.18 -14.58
N ARG A 15 -20.13 3.53 -15.42
CA ARG A 15 -18.85 2.81 -15.57
C ARG A 15 -18.38 2.52 -14.16
N LYS A 16 -18.46 1.24 -13.74
CA LYS A 16 -18.09 0.79 -12.40
C LYS A 16 -16.68 1.32 -12.20
N SER A 17 -16.55 2.33 -11.33
CA SER A 17 -15.28 2.97 -11.07
C SER A 17 -14.33 1.84 -10.73
N PHE A 18 -13.31 1.65 -11.58
CA PHE A 18 -12.18 0.80 -11.30
C PHE A 18 -11.58 1.35 -10.01
N ARG A 19 -12.07 0.88 -8.85
CA ARG A 19 -11.31 0.95 -7.61
C ARG A 19 -10.07 0.14 -7.95
N ARG A 20 -9.02 0.83 -8.38
CA ARG A 20 -7.69 0.26 -8.48
C ARG A 20 -7.35 -0.11 -7.05
N GLN A 21 -7.55 -1.38 -6.72
CA GLN A 21 -6.96 -1.93 -5.52
C GLN A 21 -5.46 -1.73 -5.71
N ALA A 22 -4.81 -1.05 -4.76
CA ALA A 22 -3.37 -0.97 -4.79
C ALA A 22 -2.83 -2.40 -4.90
N PRO A 23 -1.84 -2.67 -5.76
CA PRO A 23 -1.28 -4.01 -5.88
C PRO A 23 -0.77 -4.44 -4.50
N LYS A 24 -1.10 -5.68 -4.12
CA LYS A 24 -0.57 -6.29 -2.90
C LYS A 24 0.95 -6.36 -3.03
N TRP A 25 1.68 -5.91 -2.01
CA TRP A 25 3.15 -5.96 -2.01
C TRP A 25 3.64 -7.40 -2.23
N GLU A 26 4.48 -7.57 -3.25
CA GLU A 26 5.18 -8.81 -3.58
C GLU A 26 6.67 -8.61 -3.31
N PRO A 27 7.24 -9.29 -2.29
CA PRO A 27 8.60 -9.04 -1.86
C PRO A 27 9.62 -9.51 -2.90
N LYS A 28 10.59 -8.64 -3.18
CA LYS A 28 11.65 -8.92 -4.17
C LYS A 28 12.93 -9.41 -3.52
N THR A 29 13.11 -9.20 -2.23
CA THR A 29 14.30 -9.62 -1.48
C THR A 29 14.05 -10.87 -0.65
N ARG A 30 15.13 -11.53 -0.24
CA ARG A 30 15.07 -12.68 0.68
C ARG A 30 14.44 -12.29 2.02
N VAL A 31 14.80 -11.12 2.57
CA VAL A 31 14.25 -10.62 3.83
C VAL A 31 12.74 -10.38 3.71
N GLY A 32 12.29 -9.75 2.62
CA GLY A 32 10.86 -9.55 2.36
C GLY A 32 10.08 -10.86 2.25
N LYS A 33 10.65 -11.89 1.62
CA LYS A 33 10.04 -13.23 1.55
C LYS A 33 9.95 -13.89 2.93
N MET A 34 11.05 -13.88 3.69
CA MET A 34 11.07 -14.43 5.05
C MET A 34 10.07 -13.74 5.97
N LEU A 35 9.90 -12.41 5.84
CA LEU A 35 8.89 -11.66 6.58
C LEU A 35 7.47 -12.04 6.16
N LEU A 36 7.21 -12.21 4.87
CA LEU A 36 5.90 -12.63 4.37
C LEU A 36 5.55 -14.07 4.79
N GLU A 37 6.56 -14.95 4.85
CA GLU A 37 6.44 -16.33 5.34
C GLU A 37 6.29 -16.41 6.87
N GLY A 38 6.52 -15.31 7.60
CA GLY A 38 6.46 -15.26 9.06
C GLY A 38 7.70 -15.80 9.78
N ALA A 39 8.80 -16.00 9.05
CA ALA A 39 10.08 -16.43 9.62
C ALA A 39 10.82 -15.29 10.33
N ILE A 40 10.55 -14.03 9.95
CA ILE A 40 11.03 -12.83 10.65
C ILE A 40 9.80 -12.07 11.13
N THR A 41 9.76 -11.79 12.43
CA THR A 41 8.59 -11.14 13.05
C THR A 41 8.89 -9.77 13.62
N SER A 42 10.18 -9.46 13.80
CA SER A 42 10.65 -8.25 14.49
C SER A 42 11.86 -7.65 13.78
N ILE A 43 12.04 -6.34 13.91
CA ILE A 43 13.17 -5.64 13.30
C ILE A 43 14.50 -5.99 13.99
N ASP A 44 14.45 -6.34 15.28
CA ASP A 44 15.62 -6.75 16.05
C ASP A 44 16.29 -8.00 15.48
N GLU A 45 15.51 -8.97 14.99
CA GLU A 45 16.03 -10.18 14.33
C GLU A 45 16.80 -9.84 13.04
N ILE A 46 16.33 -8.83 12.30
CA ILE A 46 17.01 -8.35 11.09
C ILE A 46 18.37 -7.74 11.47
N PHE A 47 18.41 -6.94 12.54
CA PHE A 47 19.64 -6.31 13.02
C PHE A 47 20.63 -7.33 13.61
N MET A 48 20.16 -8.28 14.42
CA MET A 48 21.01 -9.34 14.99
C MET A 48 21.67 -10.21 13.92
N ASN A 49 20.97 -10.46 12.82
CA ASN A 49 21.48 -11.26 11.70
C ASN A 49 22.20 -10.43 10.63
N VAL A 50 22.36 -9.11 10.85
CA VAL A 50 23.03 -8.19 9.91
C VAL A 50 22.42 -8.27 8.50
N LEU A 51 21.09 -8.41 8.42
CA LEU A 51 20.37 -8.55 7.16
C LEU A 51 20.09 -7.17 6.56
N PRO A 52 20.41 -6.94 5.28
CA PRO A 52 20.19 -5.64 4.65
C PRO A 52 18.71 -5.40 4.35
N ILE A 53 18.17 -4.28 4.83
CA ILE A 53 16.81 -3.80 4.51
C ILE A 53 16.88 -2.98 3.22
N LYS A 54 16.18 -3.45 2.17
CA LYS A 54 16.15 -2.80 0.84
C LYS A 54 14.74 -2.51 0.32
N GLU A 55 13.72 -2.90 1.06
CA GLU A 55 12.31 -2.69 0.73
C GLU A 55 11.68 -1.91 1.89
N VAL A 56 10.99 -0.81 1.58
CA VAL A 56 10.39 0.08 2.60
C VAL A 56 9.22 -0.60 3.30
N GLU A 57 8.52 -1.47 2.58
CA GLU A 57 7.37 -2.21 3.08
C GLU A 57 7.74 -3.16 4.24
N ILE A 58 9.01 -3.57 4.36
CA ILE A 58 9.51 -4.31 5.52
C ILE A 58 9.37 -3.45 6.78
N VAL A 59 9.77 -2.18 6.70
CA VAL A 59 9.69 -1.23 7.81
C VAL A 59 8.23 -0.91 8.12
N ASP A 60 7.40 -0.65 7.10
CA ASP A 60 5.98 -0.35 7.26
C ASP A 60 5.22 -1.48 7.98
N ARG A 61 5.61 -2.74 7.73
CA ARG A 61 4.96 -3.90 8.37
C ARG A 61 5.46 -4.19 9.77
N LEU A 62 6.76 -4.05 10.03
CA LEU A 62 7.32 -4.32 11.36
C LEU A 62 7.07 -3.17 12.34
N LEU A 63 7.02 -1.93 11.83
CA LEU A 63 6.90 -0.72 12.63
C LEU A 63 5.75 0.18 12.11
N PRO A 64 4.49 -0.26 12.20
CA PRO A 64 3.35 0.47 11.62
C PRO A 64 3.05 1.82 12.30
N ASN A 65 3.57 2.04 13.50
CA ASN A 65 3.37 3.27 14.27
C ASN A 65 4.62 4.17 14.29
N LEU A 66 5.55 3.96 13.36
CA LEU A 66 6.75 4.78 13.26
C LEU A 66 6.37 6.22 12.88
N LYS A 67 6.89 7.20 13.63
CA LYS A 67 6.71 8.63 13.34
C LYS A 67 7.88 9.14 12.53
N GLU A 68 7.59 10.02 11.57
CA GLU A 68 8.59 10.72 10.77
C GLU A 68 8.49 12.22 11.04
N GLU A 69 9.64 12.88 11.21
CA GLU A 69 9.75 14.32 11.38
C GLU A 69 10.85 14.85 10.44
N VAL A 70 10.53 15.90 9.69
CA VAL A 70 11.49 16.55 8.77
C VAL A 70 12.34 17.53 9.57
N CYS A 71 13.64 17.26 9.67
CA CYS A 71 14.56 18.08 10.47
C CYS A 71 15.07 19.33 9.73
N ASP A 72 15.41 19.22 8.44
CA ASP A 72 15.93 20.33 7.63
C ASP A 72 15.68 20.06 6.14
N VAL A 73 15.44 21.12 5.35
CA VAL A 73 15.29 21.05 3.89
C VAL A 73 16.18 22.11 3.26
N LYS A 74 17.26 21.67 2.61
CA LYS A 74 18.13 22.54 1.81
C LYS A 74 17.80 22.38 0.34
N LEU A 75 17.59 23.50 -0.34
CA LEU A 75 17.48 23.56 -1.80
C LEU A 75 18.89 23.60 -2.39
N VAL A 76 19.13 22.78 -3.42
CA VAL A 76 20.41 22.65 -4.13
C VAL A 76 20.22 23.01 -5.60
#